data_AF-A0A4Q5QRZ1-F1
#
_entry.id   AF-A0A4Q5QRZ1-F1
#
_cell.length_a   1.000
_cell.length_b   1.000
_cell.length_c   1.000
_cell.angle_alpha   90.00
_cell.angle_beta   90.00
_cell.angle_gamma   90.00
#
_symmetry.space_group_name_H-M   'P 1'
#
loop_
_entity.id
_entity.type
_entity.pdbx_description
1 polymer ?
#
loop_
_entity_poly.entity_id
_entity_poly.type
_entity_poly.pdbx_seq_one_letter_code
_entity_poly.pdbx_strand_id
1 'polypeptide(L)'
;MHLSRFPRLRHAHLPTALERMDRLSAELGGPELWIKRDDCTGLSTGGNKTRKLEFLMAEAQAQGADLVMTQGATQSNHARQTAAYAAKLGMACHILLEDRTGSNDPNYIHNGNVFL
;
A
#
# COMPACT_ATOMS: atom_id res chain seq x y z
N MET A 1 23.45 4.09 9.79
CA MET A 1 22.23 3.31 10.15
C MET A 1 22.20 2.03 9.32
N HIS A 2 22.03 0.84 9.92
CA HIS A 2 22.11 -0.47 9.23
C HIS A 2 20.70 -1.11 9.10
N LEU A 3 19.98 -0.76 8.03
CA LEU A 3 18.58 -1.19 7.81
C LEU A 3 18.43 -2.68 7.48
N SER A 4 19.48 -3.31 6.94
CA SER A 4 19.53 -4.74 6.61
C SER A 4 19.40 -5.68 7.81
N ARG A 5 19.50 -5.17 9.04
CA ARG A 5 19.30 -5.98 10.25
C ARG A 5 17.83 -6.38 10.49
N PHE A 6 16.88 -5.70 9.84
CA PHE A 6 15.46 -5.99 10.01
C PHE A 6 14.98 -6.99 8.94
N PRO A 7 14.15 -7.98 9.30
CA PRO A 7 13.62 -8.95 8.34
C PRO A 7 12.78 -8.22 7.29
N ARG A 8 12.88 -8.66 6.04
CA ARG A 8 12.20 -8.01 4.91
C ARG A 8 11.86 -9.03 3.82
N LEU A 9 10.59 -9.14 3.52
CA LEU A 9 10.08 -9.89 2.36
C LEU A 9 10.11 -8.99 1.13
N ARG A 10 10.60 -9.48 0.00
CA ARG A 10 10.73 -8.69 -1.24
C ARG A 10 9.56 -8.99 -2.18
N HIS A 11 8.46 -8.26 -2.01
CA HIS A 11 7.26 -8.41 -2.84
C HIS A 11 6.85 -7.13 -3.58
N ALA A 12 7.47 -5.99 -3.27
CA ALA A 12 7.32 -4.78 -4.05
C ALA A 12 8.26 -4.76 -5.27
N HIS A 13 7.81 -4.18 -6.37
CA HIS A 13 8.65 -3.93 -7.55
C HIS A 13 9.56 -2.72 -7.29
N LEU A 14 10.79 -2.97 -6.83
CA LEU A 14 11.73 -1.93 -6.39
C LEU A 14 13.08 -2.04 -7.10
N PRO A 15 13.80 -0.92 -7.32
CA PRO A 15 13.40 0.46 -7.03
C PRO A 15 12.31 0.96 -8.00
N THR A 16 11.35 1.75 -7.52
CA THR A 16 10.37 2.40 -8.42
C THR A 16 11.00 3.61 -9.12
N ALA A 17 10.51 3.95 -10.31
CA ALA A 17 11.06 5.02 -11.13
C ALA A 17 11.04 6.40 -10.44
N LEU A 18 12.00 7.25 -10.82
CA LEU A 18 11.97 8.70 -10.63
C LEU A 18 11.72 9.32 -12.00
N GLU A 19 10.63 10.08 -12.14
CA GLU A 19 10.22 10.68 -13.41
C GLU A 19 10.19 12.20 -13.27
N ARG A 20 10.71 12.89 -14.29
CA ARG A 20 10.62 14.35 -14.39
C ARG A 20 9.21 14.76 -14.77
N MET A 21 8.72 15.84 -14.17
CA MET A 21 7.42 16.42 -14.47
C MET A 21 7.56 17.68 -15.32
N ASP A 22 8.27 17.61 -16.45
CA ASP A 22 8.68 18.78 -17.23
C ASP A 22 7.53 19.70 -17.62
N ARG A 23 6.36 19.15 -17.99
CA ARG A 23 5.16 19.95 -18.31
C ARG A 23 4.60 20.70 -17.11
N LEU A 24 4.58 20.08 -15.93
CA LEU A 24 4.11 20.73 -14.70
C LEU A 24 5.13 21.77 -14.21
N SER A 25 6.42 21.47 -14.35
CA SER A 25 7.50 22.43 -14.10
C SER A 25 7.34 23.69 -14.94
N ALA A 26 7.05 23.55 -16.24
CA ALA A 26 6.79 24.68 -17.13
C ALA A 26 5.54 25.46 -16.72
N GLU A 27 4.43 24.78 -16.43
CA GLU A 27 3.17 25.40 -16.01
C GLU A 27 3.33 26.23 -14.72
N LEU A 28 4.15 25.77 -13.77
CA LEU A 28 4.37 26.44 -12.49
C LEU A 28 5.50 27.49 -12.53
N GLY A 29 5.99 27.87 -13.71
CA GLY A 29 6.96 28.95 -13.85
C GLY A 29 8.41 28.57 -13.49
N GLY A 30 8.77 27.29 -13.59
CA GLY A 30 10.17 26.84 -13.58
C GLY A 30 10.70 26.01 -12.40
N PRO A 31 9.95 25.58 -11.36
CA PRO A 31 10.53 24.67 -10.38
C PRO A 31 10.84 23.32 -11.02
N GLU A 32 11.99 22.72 -10.69
CA GLU A 32 12.32 21.37 -11.13
C GLU A 32 11.53 20.35 -10.30
N LEU A 33 10.58 19.65 -10.94
CA LEU A 33 9.68 18.73 -10.26
C LEU A 33 9.94 17.30 -10.70
N TRP A 34 9.98 16.41 -9.71
CA TRP A 34 10.17 14.99 -9.88
C TRP A 34 9.11 14.23 -9.11
N ILE A 35 8.70 13.08 -9.63
CA ILE A 35 7.82 12.15 -8.93
C ILE A 35 8.51 10.80 -8.73
N LYS A 36 8.49 10.32 -7.49
CA LYS A 36 8.86 8.95 -7.15
C LYS A 36 7.62 8.06 -7.29
N ARG A 37 7.64 7.13 -8.26
CA ARG A 37 6.48 6.31 -8.65
C ARG A 37 6.17 5.18 -7.68
N ASP A 38 5.97 5.49 -6.40
CA ASP A 38 5.60 4.51 -5.38
C ASP A 38 4.20 3.92 -5.57
N ASP A 39 3.38 4.50 -6.44
CA ASP A 39 2.18 3.88 -6.99
C ASP A 39 2.49 2.57 -7.74
N CYS A 40 3.66 2.47 -8.37
CA CYS A 40 4.06 1.32 -9.19
C CYS A 40 4.78 0.19 -8.42
N THR A 41 4.50 0.00 -7.11
CA THR A 41 5.09 -1.09 -6.31
C THR A 41 4.49 -2.48 -6.59
N GLY A 42 3.49 -2.59 -7.45
CA GLY A 42 3.02 -3.84 -8.05
C GLY A 42 1.98 -4.64 -7.26
N LEU A 43 2.12 -4.78 -5.95
CA LEU A 43 1.21 -5.63 -5.15
C LEU A 43 -0.20 -5.04 -5.09
N SER A 44 -1.16 -5.72 -5.73
CA SER A 44 -2.57 -5.31 -5.84
C SER A 44 -2.69 -3.84 -6.23
N THR A 45 -2.22 -3.48 -7.42
CA THR A 45 -2.10 -2.10 -7.94
C THR A 45 -1.10 -1.17 -7.23
N GLY A 46 -0.36 -1.66 -6.23
CA GLY A 46 0.77 -0.94 -5.64
C GLY A 46 0.38 0.29 -4.83
N GLY A 47 1.40 1.06 -4.43
CA GLY A 47 1.34 2.16 -3.48
C GLY A 47 2.41 2.06 -2.38
N ASN A 48 2.55 3.13 -1.60
CA ASN A 48 3.59 3.23 -0.57
C ASN A 48 3.47 2.19 0.57
N LYS A 49 2.26 1.68 0.90
CA LYS A 49 2.10 0.74 2.03
C LYS A 49 2.73 -0.62 1.73
N THR A 50 2.94 -1.01 0.47
CA THR A 50 3.64 -2.24 0.10
C THR A 50 5.08 -2.21 0.65
N ARG A 51 5.79 -1.08 0.55
CA ARG A 51 7.14 -0.93 1.13
C ARG A 51 7.17 -1.13 2.64
N LYS A 52 6.15 -0.63 3.34
CA LYS A 52 6.00 -0.79 4.80
C LYS A 52 5.71 -2.25 5.15
N LEU A 53 4.79 -2.87 4.41
CA LEU A 53 4.36 -4.26 4.64
C LEU A 53 5.49 -5.26 4.41
N GLU A 54 6.47 -4.99 3.54
CA GLU A 54 7.64 -5.85 3.36
C GLU A 54 8.37 -6.17 4.68
N PHE A 55 8.38 -5.24 5.64
CA PHE A 55 8.99 -5.46 6.95
C PHE A 55 8.01 -6.08 7.96
N LEU A 56 6.80 -5.53 8.05
CA LEU A 56 5.80 -5.99 9.03
C LEU A 56 5.35 -7.42 8.77
N MET A 57 5.16 -7.79 7.50
CA MET A 57 4.76 -9.15 7.13
C MET A 57 5.92 -10.14 7.29
N ALA A 58 7.17 -9.68 7.17
CA ALA A 58 8.33 -10.51 7.47
C ALA A 58 8.41 -10.85 8.96
N GLU A 59 8.12 -9.87 9.82
CA GLU A 59 8.00 -10.09 11.25
C GLU A 59 6.83 -11.02 11.60
N ALA A 60 5.64 -10.80 11.02
CA ALA A 60 4.48 -11.67 11.22
C ALA A 60 4.79 -13.13 10.83
N GLN A 61 5.47 -13.34 9.69
CA GLN A 61 5.91 -14.67 9.27
C GLN A 61 6.93 -15.28 10.24
N ALA A 62 7.90 -14.49 10.72
CA ALA A 62 8.90 -14.95 11.68
C ALA A 62 8.29 -15.33 13.05
N GLN A 63 7.19 -14.67 13.45
CA GLN A 63 6.44 -14.99 14.66
C GLN A 63 5.48 -16.18 14.48
N GLY A 64 5.34 -16.73 13.26
CA GLY A 64 4.42 -17.82 12.97
C GLY A 64 2.95 -17.40 13.03
N ALA A 65 2.64 -16.13 12.74
CA ALA A 65 1.26 -15.65 12.71
C ALA A 65 0.46 -16.34 11.60
N ASP A 66 -0.76 -16.74 11.91
CA ASP A 66 -1.75 -17.32 10.98
C ASP A 66 -2.74 -16.26 10.46
N LEU A 67 -2.84 -15.11 11.13
CA LEU A 67 -3.74 -14.01 10.81
C LEU A 67 -3.06 -12.64 10.93
N VAL A 68 -3.37 -11.74 10.00
CA VAL A 68 -3.05 -10.31 10.09
C VAL A 68 -4.33 -9.50 10.21
N MET A 69 -4.38 -8.59 11.18
CA MET A 69 -5.49 -7.67 11.36
C MET A 69 -5.05 -6.23 11.07
N THR A 70 -5.87 -5.50 10.32
CA THR A 70 -5.66 -4.06 10.08
C THR A 70 -6.98 -3.30 10.13
N GLN A 71 -6.86 -1.98 10.14
CA GLN A 71 -7.99 -1.06 10.13
C GLN A 71 -7.83 -0.08 8.95
N GLY A 72 -8.94 0.36 8.36
CA GLY A 72 -8.94 1.43 7.35
C GLY A 72 -10.30 2.09 7.13
N ALA A 73 -10.32 3.18 6.37
CA ALA A 73 -11.57 3.69 5.81
C ALA A 73 -12.14 2.72 4.76
N THR A 74 -13.42 2.85 4.40
CA THR A 74 -14.12 2.05 3.37
C THR A 74 -13.28 1.78 2.11
N GLN A 75 -12.63 2.80 1.56
CA GLN A 75 -11.77 2.69 0.37
C GLN A 75 -10.26 2.70 0.69
N SER A 76 -9.85 2.08 1.79
CA SER A 76 -8.45 2.09 2.23
C SER A 76 -7.51 1.31 1.29
N ASN A 77 -6.62 2.05 0.64
CA ASN A 77 -5.47 1.49 -0.09
C ASN A 77 -4.58 0.59 0.80
N HIS A 78 -4.50 0.87 2.09
CA HIS A 78 -3.72 0.05 3.03
C HIS A 78 -4.39 -1.29 3.26
N ALA A 79 -5.70 -1.30 3.51
CA ALA A 79 -6.50 -2.49 3.73
C ALA A 79 -6.34 -3.48 2.56
N ARG A 80 -6.53 -2.99 1.33
CA ARG A 80 -6.31 -3.77 0.10
C ARG A 80 -4.91 -4.38 0.00
N GLN A 81 -3.86 -3.61 0.28
CA GLN A 81 -2.49 -4.15 0.19
C GLN A 81 -2.20 -5.16 1.29
N THR A 82 -2.72 -4.96 2.51
CA THR A 82 -2.58 -5.92 3.60
C THR A 82 -3.27 -7.25 3.24
N ALA A 83 -4.51 -7.20 2.73
CA ALA A 83 -5.22 -8.38 2.24
C ALA A 83 -4.42 -9.12 1.17
N ALA A 84 -3.93 -8.41 0.16
CA ALA A 84 -3.14 -8.99 -0.91
C ALA A 84 -1.84 -9.63 -0.41
N TYR A 85 -1.19 -9.01 0.58
CA TYR A 85 0.04 -9.55 1.18
C TYR A 85 -0.25 -10.81 2.02
N ALA A 86 -1.30 -10.77 2.85
CA ALA A 86 -1.72 -11.90 3.66
C ALA A 86 -2.08 -13.11 2.78
N ALA A 87 -2.87 -12.89 1.72
CA ALA A 87 -3.20 -13.93 0.74
C ALA A 87 -1.95 -14.53 0.09
N LYS A 88 -0.95 -13.71 -0.25
CA LYS A 88 0.32 -14.17 -0.82
C LYS A 88 1.16 -15.02 0.15
N LEU A 89 1.02 -14.80 1.45
CA LEU A 89 1.70 -15.59 2.49
C LEU A 89 0.87 -16.76 3.02
N GLY A 90 -0.36 -16.94 2.52
CA GLY A 90 -1.28 -17.97 3.03
C GLY A 90 -1.81 -17.69 4.44
N MET A 91 -1.85 -16.43 4.86
CA MET A 91 -2.38 -15.98 6.15
C MET A 91 -3.83 -15.50 6.00
N ALA A 92 -4.63 -15.66 7.05
CA ALA A 92 -5.93 -15.01 7.15
C ALA A 92 -5.76 -13.47 7.28
N CYS A 93 -6.76 -12.72 6.83
CA CYS A 93 -6.76 -11.26 6.91
C CYS A 93 -8.09 -10.75 7.44
N HIS A 94 -8.07 -10.04 8.56
CA HIS A 94 -9.24 -9.33 9.10
C HIS A 94 -9.06 -7.82 8.96
N ILE A 95 -10.12 -7.16 8.48
CA ILE A 95 -10.09 -5.72 8.22
C ILE A 95 -11.28 -5.08 8.94
N LEU A 96 -10.99 -4.14 9.83
CA LEU A 96 -11.99 -3.24 10.37
C LEU A 96 -12.13 -2.02 9.45
N LEU A 97 -13.19 -2.01 8.64
CA LEU A 97 -13.52 -0.86 7.79
C LEU A 97 -14.43 0.11 8.56
N GLU A 98 -14.02 1.36 8.62
CA GLU A 98 -14.75 2.45 9.27
C GLU A 98 -15.26 3.45 8.23
N ASP A 99 -16.48 3.95 8.40
CA ASP A 99 -16.90 5.16 7.69
C ASP A 99 -16.27 6.39 8.36
N ARG A 100 -15.15 6.84 7.78
CA ARG A 100 -14.41 8.02 8.23
C ARG A 100 -14.72 9.27 7.42
N THR A 101 -15.41 9.10 6.29
CA THR A 101 -15.63 10.17 5.32
C THR A 101 -17.03 10.76 5.43
N GLY A 102 -18.00 10.02 5.98
CA GLY A 102 -19.42 10.39 5.96
C GLY A 102 -19.98 10.45 4.53
N SER A 103 -19.33 9.77 3.59
CA SER A 103 -19.73 9.79 2.18
C SER A 103 -20.93 8.88 1.98
N ASN A 104 -22.02 9.46 1.47
CA ASN A 104 -23.22 8.72 1.09
C ASN A 104 -23.27 8.37 -0.40
N ASP A 105 -22.17 8.59 -1.15
CA ASP A 105 -22.10 8.22 -2.56
C ASP A 105 -22.21 6.69 -2.69
N PRO A 106 -23.26 6.14 -3.35
CA PRO A 106 -23.44 4.71 -3.55
C PRO A 106 -22.21 4.01 -4.15
N ASN A 107 -21.48 4.69 -5.03
CA ASN A 107 -20.24 4.14 -5.58
C ASN A 107 -19.19 3.98 -4.48
N TYR A 108 -18.98 4.99 -3.64
CA TYR A 108 -17.98 4.92 -2.58
C TYR A 108 -18.27 3.80 -1.57
N ILE A 109 -19.55 3.60 -1.22
CA ILE A 109 -19.98 2.65 -0.17
C ILE A 109 -20.17 1.21 -0.67
N HIS A 110 -20.41 1.00 -1.97
CA HIS A 110 -20.75 -0.31 -2.53
C HIS A 110 -19.82 -0.77 -3.66
N ASN A 111 -18.59 -0.26 -3.72
CA ASN A 111 -17.61 -0.70 -4.71
C ASN A 111 -16.20 -0.91 -4.15
N GLY A 112 -15.26 -1.30 -5.02
CA GLY A 112 -13.83 -1.24 -4.74
C GLY A 112 -13.41 -2.13 -3.57
N ASN A 113 -12.80 -1.51 -2.56
CA ASN A 113 -12.16 -2.24 -1.46
C ASN A 113 -13.16 -2.91 -0.49
N VAL A 114 -14.45 -2.61 -0.59
CA VAL A 114 -15.50 -3.26 0.21
C VAL A 114 -15.70 -4.73 -0.17
N PHE A 115 -15.31 -5.12 -1.39
CA PHE A 115 -15.44 -6.49 -1.90
C PHE A 115 -14.17 -7.35 -1.76
N LEU A 116 -13.15 -6.84 -1.07
CA LEU A 116 -11.89 -7.56 -0.83
C LEU A 116 -11.98 -8.52 0.35
#